data_AF-A0A3B3C2T2-F1
#
_entry.id   AF-A0A3B3C2T2-F1
#
_cell.length_a   1.000
_cell.length_b   1.000
_cell.length_c   1.000
_cell.angle_alpha   90.00
_cell.angle_beta   90.00
_cell.angle_gamma   90.00
#
_symmetry.space_group_name_H-M   'P 1'
#
loop_
_entity.id
_entity.type
_entity.pdbx_description
1 polymer ?
#
loop_
_entity_poly.entity_id
_entity_poly.type
_entity_poly.pdbx_seq_one_letter_code
_entity_poly.pdbx_strand_id
1 'polypeptide(L)'
;TTEKCRPLSLAGFQVNFVRHFRREGEDILLSCGFAECSDQCPSVFWMYRRNFIDDYTSPEIISFQGKINQSLPRASRMSVTSNCSLLIRNLHSEDAGLYGFGLAEFLEILIFVFLFIFLVSSSPSNVAERVDLTCSLKSPRGLDDCSPGRLIWLDETGTELSGKNAEFEVNPHKQCVSVLTVKRQSGNSKKFTCKFVEDDQVMIDLVYILTGKTFHPFGVLLLQTIYHLLYHLFQRSK
;
A
#
# COMPACT_ATOMS: atom_id res chain seq x y z
N THR A 1 -10.22 -38.63 -9.16
CA THR A 1 -11.07 -37.98 -8.14
C THR A 1 -10.65 -36.53 -8.06
N THR A 2 -11.32 -35.66 -8.81
CA THR A 2 -11.11 -34.21 -8.77
C THR A 2 -11.84 -33.67 -7.56
N GLU A 3 -11.11 -33.43 -6.46
CA GLU A 3 -11.67 -32.79 -5.28
C GLU A 3 -12.02 -31.34 -5.61
N LYS A 4 -13.32 -31.12 -5.82
CA LYS A 4 -13.92 -29.81 -6.05
C LYS A 4 -13.79 -28.97 -4.79
N CYS A 5 -13.43 -27.69 -4.95
CA CYS A 5 -13.72 -26.69 -3.92
C CYS A 5 -15.21 -26.79 -3.61
N ARG A 6 -15.59 -27.26 -2.41
CA ARG A 6 -17.00 -27.33 -2.02
C ARG A 6 -17.42 -25.94 -1.57
N PRO A 7 -18.37 -25.29 -2.26
CA PRO A 7 -18.98 -24.08 -1.71
C PRO A 7 -19.72 -24.47 -0.42
N LEU A 8 -19.56 -23.66 0.63
CA LEU A 8 -20.42 -23.72 1.81
C LEU A 8 -21.83 -23.31 1.37
N SER A 9 -22.67 -24.28 0.97
CA SER A 9 -24.08 -24.10 0.57
C SER A 9 -24.32 -23.22 -0.68
N LEU A 10 -24.88 -23.82 -1.74
CA LEU A 10 -25.38 -23.11 -2.94
C LEU A 10 -26.77 -22.47 -2.73
N ALA A 11 -27.33 -22.51 -1.51
CA ALA A 11 -28.56 -21.78 -1.17
C ALA A 11 -28.19 -20.43 -0.54
N GLY A 12 -28.36 -19.34 -1.29
CA GLY A 12 -28.19 -17.97 -0.80
C GLY A 12 -26.84 -17.30 -1.08
N PHE A 13 -26.22 -17.56 -2.24
CA PHE A 13 -24.91 -17.02 -2.61
C PHE A 13 -24.89 -15.47 -2.62
N GLN A 14 -24.22 -14.86 -1.62
CA GLN A 14 -23.95 -13.42 -1.58
C GLN A 14 -22.52 -13.16 -2.04
N VAL A 15 -22.36 -12.27 -3.03
CA VAL A 15 -21.06 -11.69 -3.38
C VAL A 15 -20.49 -10.97 -2.17
N ASN A 16 -19.29 -11.36 -1.74
CA ASN A 16 -18.65 -10.77 -0.57
C ASN A 16 -17.69 -9.64 -0.99
N PHE A 17 -17.90 -8.46 -0.43
CA PHE A 17 -17.03 -7.29 -0.61
C PHE A 17 -16.25 -7.04 0.68
N VAL A 18 -14.93 -7.13 0.60
CA VAL A 18 -14.03 -6.94 1.74
C VAL A 18 -13.14 -5.73 1.50
N ARG A 19 -12.99 -4.89 2.52
CA ARG A 19 -12.04 -3.77 2.50
C ARG A 19 -10.85 -4.09 3.39
N HIS A 20 -9.64 -3.90 2.86
CA HIS A 20 -8.42 -4.02 3.62
C HIS A 20 -7.59 -2.75 3.51
N PHE A 21 -7.18 -2.23 4.66
CA PHE A 21 -6.25 -1.13 4.79
C PHE A 21 -4.91 -1.70 5.27
N ARG A 22 -3.83 -1.41 4.54
CA ARG A 22 -2.47 -1.83 4.90
C ARG A 22 -1.49 -0.70 4.71
N ARG A 23 -0.38 -0.74 5.43
CA ARG A 23 0.72 0.21 5.24
C ARG A 23 1.62 -0.28 4.11
N GLU A 24 2.26 0.65 3.42
CA GLU A 24 3.34 0.30 2.50
C GLU A 24 4.45 -0.47 3.25
N GLY A 25 4.96 -1.51 2.61
CA GLY A 25 5.95 -2.44 3.18
C GLY A 25 5.37 -3.59 4.01
N GLU A 26 4.09 -3.55 4.38
CA GLU A 26 3.44 -4.68 5.08
C GLU A 26 3.16 -5.86 4.13
N ASP A 27 2.89 -7.03 4.71
CA ASP A 27 2.40 -8.21 4.00
C ASP A 27 0.87 -8.35 4.17
N ILE A 28 0.20 -8.97 3.21
CA ILE A 28 -1.22 -9.32 3.34
C ILE A 28 -1.54 -10.70 2.76
N LEU A 29 -2.38 -11.43 3.48
CA LEU A 29 -3.01 -12.67 3.01
C LEU A 29 -4.49 -12.39 2.69
N LEU A 30 -4.82 -12.39 1.40
CA LEU A 30 -6.20 -12.27 0.92
C LEU A 30 -6.86 -13.65 0.96
N SER A 31 -7.79 -13.84 1.90
CA SER A 31 -8.48 -15.11 2.06
C SER A 31 -9.39 -15.40 0.86
N CYS A 32 -9.39 -16.65 0.41
CA CYS A 32 -10.34 -17.14 -0.59
C CYS A 32 -11.75 -17.37 -0.01
N GLY A 33 -11.93 -17.31 1.32
CA GLY A 33 -13.22 -17.45 2.00
C GLY A 33 -13.79 -18.88 2.07
N PHE A 34 -13.08 -19.90 1.59
CA PHE A 34 -13.51 -21.30 1.65
C PHE A 34 -12.66 -22.10 2.63
N ALA A 35 -13.33 -22.89 3.48
CA ALA A 35 -12.67 -23.71 4.51
C ALA A 35 -11.96 -24.94 3.93
N GLU A 36 -12.38 -25.42 2.76
CA GLU A 36 -11.90 -26.65 2.13
C GLU A 36 -11.60 -26.41 0.64
N CYS A 37 -10.44 -25.81 0.37
CA CYS A 37 -9.82 -25.92 -0.94
C CYS A 37 -8.74 -26.99 -0.88
N SER A 38 -8.76 -27.95 -1.81
CA SER A 38 -7.73 -28.99 -1.95
C SER A 38 -6.35 -28.34 -2.14
N ASP A 39 -5.29 -29.04 -1.70
CA ASP A 39 -3.89 -28.57 -1.67
C ASP A 39 -3.33 -28.04 -3.00
N GLN A 40 -4.02 -28.27 -4.12
CA GLN A 40 -3.61 -27.88 -5.47
C GLN A 40 -4.42 -26.74 -6.07
N CYS A 41 -5.42 -26.21 -5.36
CA CYS A 41 -6.30 -25.15 -5.85
C CYS A 41 -6.85 -25.39 -7.28
N PRO A 42 -7.39 -26.59 -7.58
CA PRO A 42 -7.88 -26.89 -8.91
C PRO A 42 -9.05 -25.96 -9.25
N SER A 43 -9.07 -25.44 -10.47
CA SER A 43 -10.17 -24.64 -11.02
C SER A 43 -10.45 -23.30 -10.32
N VAL A 44 -9.46 -22.67 -9.67
CA VAL A 44 -9.60 -21.32 -9.11
C VAL A 44 -8.65 -20.33 -9.79
N PHE A 45 -8.98 -19.05 -9.73
CA PHE A 45 -8.10 -17.97 -10.18
C PHE A 45 -8.16 -16.77 -9.25
N TRP A 46 -7.06 -16.02 -9.22
CA TRP A 46 -7.02 -14.66 -8.70
C TRP A 46 -6.84 -13.69 -9.83
N MET A 47 -7.53 -12.56 -9.76
CA MET A 47 -7.39 -11.46 -10.71
C MET A 47 -7.21 -10.13 -10.00
N TYR A 48 -6.68 -9.14 -10.72
CA TYR A 48 -6.51 -7.77 -10.26
C TYR A 48 -7.04 -6.78 -11.27
N ARG A 49 -7.68 -5.73 -10.77
CA ARG A 49 -8.04 -4.54 -11.53
C ARG A 49 -7.58 -3.30 -10.77
N ARG A 50 -6.82 -2.45 -11.47
CA ARG A 50 -6.44 -1.15 -10.92
C ARG A 50 -7.52 -0.10 -11.07
N ASN A 51 -8.23 -0.11 -12.20
CA ASN A 51 -9.36 0.76 -12.45
C ASN A 51 -10.65 -0.03 -12.20
N PHE A 52 -11.45 0.43 -11.25
CA PHE A 52 -12.70 -0.22 -10.90
C PHE A 52 -13.84 0.16 -11.87
N ILE A 53 -13.80 1.37 -12.43
CA ILE A 53 -14.87 1.92 -13.27
C ILE A 53 -14.71 1.50 -14.75
N ASP A 54 -13.48 1.18 -15.17
CA ASP A 54 -13.19 0.85 -16.56
C ASP A 54 -13.33 -0.64 -16.84
N ASP A 55 -14.50 -1.02 -17.37
CA ASP A 55 -14.80 -2.37 -17.82
C ASP A 55 -14.15 -2.73 -19.17
N TYR A 56 -13.55 -1.77 -19.89
CA TYR A 56 -12.91 -2.04 -21.17
C TYR A 56 -11.50 -2.61 -21.00
N THR A 57 -10.86 -2.38 -19.86
CA THR A 57 -9.55 -2.97 -19.54
C THR A 57 -9.74 -4.37 -18.95
N SER A 58 -9.21 -5.38 -19.65
CA SER A 58 -9.22 -6.76 -19.16
C SER A 58 -8.48 -6.88 -17.81
N PRO A 59 -9.03 -7.63 -16.84
CA PRO A 59 -8.35 -7.84 -15.57
C PRO A 59 -7.02 -8.57 -15.76
N GLU A 60 -6.04 -8.25 -14.93
CA GLU A 60 -4.79 -9.00 -14.85
C GLU A 60 -5.05 -10.31 -14.12
N ILE A 61 -4.80 -11.45 -14.77
CA ILE A 61 -4.85 -12.75 -14.09
C ILE A 61 -3.57 -12.93 -13.26
N ILE A 62 -3.73 -12.86 -11.93
CA ILE A 62 -2.64 -13.03 -10.95
C ILE A 62 -2.23 -14.47 -10.85
N SER A 63 -3.21 -15.38 -10.76
CA SER A 63 -2.94 -16.80 -10.63
C SER A 63 -4.04 -17.63 -11.26
N PHE A 64 -3.67 -18.83 -11.69
CA PHE A 64 -4.59 -19.82 -12.21
C PHE A 64 -4.18 -21.20 -11.69
N GLN A 65 -5.13 -21.99 -11.17
CA GLN A 65 -4.86 -23.30 -10.57
C GLN A 65 -3.73 -23.25 -9.52
N GLY A 66 -3.78 -22.24 -8.64
CA GLY A 66 -2.77 -22.03 -7.59
C GLY A 66 -1.39 -21.55 -8.07
N LYS A 67 -1.17 -21.36 -9.37
CA LYS A 67 0.13 -20.92 -9.91
C LYS A 67 0.12 -19.43 -10.21
N ILE A 68 1.07 -18.70 -9.62
CA ILE A 68 1.28 -17.27 -9.90
C ILE A 68 1.74 -17.08 -11.34
N ASN A 69 1.13 -16.12 -12.03
CA ASN A 69 1.56 -15.67 -13.35
C ASN A 69 2.86 -14.86 -13.23
N GLN A 70 3.97 -15.45 -13.66
CA GLN A 70 5.31 -14.89 -13.53
C GLN A 70 5.60 -13.72 -14.48
N SER A 71 4.73 -13.42 -15.45
CA SER A 71 4.89 -12.25 -16.31
C SER A 71 4.53 -10.93 -15.63
N LEU A 72 3.88 -10.99 -14.45
CA LEU A 72 3.47 -9.80 -13.72
C LEU A 72 4.67 -9.15 -13.00
N PRO A 73 4.81 -7.82 -13.02
CA PRO A 73 5.93 -7.12 -12.36
C PRO A 73 6.06 -7.44 -10.86
N ARG A 74 4.93 -7.72 -10.20
CA ARG A 74 4.84 -8.03 -8.76
C ARG A 74 4.87 -9.52 -8.43
N ALA A 75 5.01 -10.40 -9.43
CA ALA A 75 4.93 -11.86 -9.24
C ALA A 75 5.94 -12.40 -8.22
N SER A 76 7.15 -11.83 -8.17
CA SER A 76 8.22 -12.25 -7.26
C SER A 76 7.88 -12.10 -5.77
N ARG A 77 6.90 -11.25 -5.44
CA ARG A 77 6.42 -11.02 -4.07
C ARG A 77 5.14 -11.78 -3.75
N MET A 78 4.58 -12.52 -4.71
CA MET A 78 3.28 -13.18 -4.58
C MET A 78 3.41 -14.70 -4.46
N SER A 79 2.53 -15.30 -3.68
CA SER A 79 2.39 -16.75 -3.60
C SER A 79 0.96 -17.14 -3.29
N VAL A 80 0.48 -18.26 -3.83
CA VAL A 80 -0.79 -18.86 -3.39
C VAL A 80 -0.48 -19.89 -2.32
N THR A 81 -1.21 -19.82 -1.22
CA THR A 81 -1.11 -20.77 -0.10
C THR A 81 -1.91 -22.05 -0.38
N SER A 82 -1.73 -23.11 0.41
CA SER A 82 -2.41 -24.40 0.20
C SER A 82 -3.94 -24.29 0.28
N ASN A 83 -4.48 -23.32 1.01
CA ASN A 83 -5.91 -23.04 1.06
C ASN A 83 -6.38 -22.06 -0.04
N CYS A 84 -5.56 -21.80 -1.06
CA CYS A 84 -5.86 -20.93 -2.19
C CYS A 84 -5.98 -19.43 -1.88
N SER A 85 -5.57 -19.00 -0.70
CA SER A 85 -5.44 -17.58 -0.36
C SER A 85 -4.21 -16.97 -1.02
N LEU A 86 -4.32 -15.73 -1.49
CA LEU A 86 -3.22 -15.00 -2.14
C LEU A 86 -2.41 -14.24 -1.09
N LEU A 87 -1.14 -14.57 -0.95
CA LEU A 87 -0.18 -13.81 -0.15
C LEU A 87 0.58 -12.84 -1.03
N ILE A 88 0.61 -11.57 -0.62
CA ILE A 88 1.37 -10.50 -1.25
C ILE A 88 2.31 -9.94 -0.18
N ARG A 89 3.62 -10.03 -0.43
CA ARG A 89 4.65 -9.54 0.49
C ARG A 89 5.13 -8.15 0.11
N ASN A 90 5.59 -7.36 1.08
CA ASN A 90 6.20 -6.05 0.88
C ASN A 90 5.37 -5.17 -0.07
N LEU A 91 4.17 -4.81 0.37
CA LEU A 91 3.19 -4.06 -0.41
C LEU A 91 3.75 -2.72 -0.89
N HIS A 92 3.47 -2.38 -2.14
CA HIS A 92 3.79 -1.09 -2.73
C HIS A 92 2.52 -0.28 -2.99
N SER A 93 2.66 1.04 -3.13
CA SER A 93 1.55 1.93 -3.47
C SER A 93 0.77 1.49 -4.72
N GLU A 94 1.42 0.83 -5.69
CA GLU A 94 0.80 0.28 -6.90
C GLU A 94 -0.04 -0.98 -6.69
N ASP A 95 0.12 -1.68 -5.56
CA ASP A 95 -0.65 -2.86 -5.23
C ASP A 95 -2.07 -2.49 -4.76
N ALA A 96 -2.36 -1.21 -4.48
CA ALA A 96 -3.74 -0.76 -4.25
C ALA A 96 -4.62 -1.06 -5.48
N GLY A 97 -5.81 -1.61 -5.24
CA GLY A 97 -6.71 -2.04 -6.31
C GLY A 97 -7.75 -3.06 -5.87
N LEU A 98 -8.54 -3.52 -6.84
CA LEU A 98 -9.55 -4.54 -6.66
C LEU A 98 -8.96 -5.92 -6.99
N TYR A 99 -9.00 -6.82 -6.04
CA TYR A 99 -8.66 -8.23 -6.21
C TYR A 99 -9.92 -9.06 -6.28
N GLY A 100 -9.94 -10.05 -7.18
CA GLY A 100 -11.05 -10.98 -7.33
C GLY A 100 -10.59 -12.41 -7.16
N PHE A 101 -11.31 -13.19 -6.36
CA PHE A 101 -11.17 -14.65 -6.30
C PHE A 101 -12.37 -15.31 -6.97
N GLY A 102 -12.12 -16.24 -7.88
CA GLY A 102 -13.17 -16.87 -8.67
C GLY A 102 -12.90 -18.31 -9.05
N LEU A 103 -13.94 -18.97 -9.55
CA LEU A 103 -13.89 -20.32 -10.10
C LEU A 103 -13.74 -20.27 -11.62
N ALA A 104 -12.68 -20.90 -12.12
CA ALA A 104 -12.34 -20.92 -13.53
C ALA A 104 -13.41 -21.62 -14.39
N GLU A 105 -14.03 -22.68 -13.87
CA GLU A 105 -15.06 -23.46 -14.57
C GLU A 105 -16.33 -22.64 -14.86
N PHE A 106 -16.65 -21.68 -13.99
CA PHE A 106 -17.89 -20.91 -14.05
C PHE A 106 -17.67 -19.46 -14.50
N LEU A 107 -16.40 -19.05 -14.66
CA LEU A 107 -16.00 -17.65 -14.92
C LEU A 107 -16.64 -16.67 -13.91
N GLU A 108 -16.92 -17.14 -12.70
CA GLU A 108 -17.64 -16.40 -11.67
C GLU A 108 -16.69 -15.96 -10.57
N ILE A 109 -16.76 -14.67 -10.22
CA ILE A 109 -16.01 -14.09 -9.12
C ILE A 109 -16.87 -14.17 -7.86
N LEU A 110 -16.33 -14.77 -6.83
CA LEU A 110 -17.04 -15.05 -5.59
C LEU A 110 -16.74 -13.99 -4.52
N ILE A 111 -15.51 -13.46 -4.53
CA ILE A 111 -15.05 -12.48 -3.55
C ILE A 111 -14.36 -11.34 -4.27
N PHE A 112 -14.72 -10.13 -3.85
CA PHE A 112 -14.08 -8.89 -4.24
C PHE A 112 -13.39 -8.28 -3.03
N VAL A 113 -12.10 -7.98 -3.16
CA VAL A 113 -11.31 -7.35 -2.12
C VAL A 113 -10.77 -6.01 -2.59
N PHE A 114 -11.21 -4.94 -1.95
CA PHE A 114 -10.66 -3.61 -2.12
C PHE A 114 -9.44 -3.44 -1.21
N LEU A 115 -8.26 -3.41 -1.80
CA LEU A 115 -7.01 -3.17 -1.09
C LEU A 115 -6.63 -1.69 -1.18
N PHE A 116 -6.52 -1.06 -0.02
CA PHE A 116 -6.05 0.31 0.15
C PHE A 116 -4.66 0.32 0.79
N ILE A 117 -3.75 1.11 0.24
CA ILE A 117 -2.37 1.22 0.71
C ILE A 117 -2.12 2.60 1.30
N PHE A 118 -1.73 2.63 2.57
CA PHE A 118 -1.47 3.81 3.35
C PHE A 118 0.03 4.06 3.47
N LEU A 119 0.46 5.29 3.19
CA LEU A 119 1.87 5.65 3.21
C LEU A 119 2.08 7.11 3.61
N VAL A 120 3.23 7.37 4.23
CA VAL A 120 3.74 8.71 4.48
C VAL A 120 5.12 8.83 3.86
N SER A 121 5.32 9.89 3.09
CA SER A 121 6.62 10.26 2.54
C SER A 121 7.04 11.64 3.01
N SER A 122 8.31 11.96 2.87
CA SER A 122 8.84 13.28 3.20
C SER A 122 9.66 13.85 2.05
N SER A 123 9.47 15.13 1.77
CA SER A 123 10.24 15.86 0.75
C SER A 123 10.68 17.22 1.28
N PRO A 124 11.74 17.82 0.70
CA PRO A 124 12.04 19.22 0.93
C PRO A 124 10.82 20.09 0.58
N SER A 125 10.52 21.06 1.44
CA SER A 125 9.46 22.04 1.16
C SER A 125 9.98 23.14 0.24
N ASN A 126 9.09 23.83 -0.45
CA ASN A 126 9.41 25.07 -1.17
C ASN A 126 9.74 26.23 -0.22
N VAL A 127 9.33 26.13 1.04
CA VAL A 127 9.70 27.08 2.10
C VAL A 127 11.03 26.64 2.71
N ALA A 128 12.00 27.57 2.73
CA ALA A 128 13.30 27.34 3.34
C ALA A 128 13.16 26.81 4.78
N GLU A 129 14.02 25.86 5.14
CA GLU A 129 14.06 25.22 6.47
C GLU A 129 12.78 24.45 6.84
N ARG A 130 11.90 24.14 5.89
CA ARG A 130 10.72 23.28 6.11
C ARG A 130 10.81 21.96 5.37
N VAL A 131 10.04 21.00 5.87
CA VAL A 131 9.87 19.66 5.29
C VAL A 131 8.38 19.44 5.10
N ASP A 132 8.00 18.90 3.95
CA ASP A 132 6.64 18.50 3.67
C ASP A 132 6.49 17.00 3.96
N LEU A 133 5.59 16.66 4.87
CA LEU A 133 5.17 15.29 5.16
C LEU A 133 3.90 15.01 4.38
N THR A 134 3.97 14.13 3.40
CA THR A 134 2.83 13.79 2.55
C THR A 134 2.25 12.47 3.02
N CYS A 135 1.03 12.50 3.54
CA CYS A 135 0.25 11.32 3.88
C CYS A 135 -0.75 11.03 2.78
N SER A 136 -0.82 9.78 2.32
CA SER A 136 -1.75 9.38 1.27
C SER A 136 -2.33 8.01 1.51
N LEU A 137 -3.58 7.84 1.07
CA LEU A 137 -4.24 6.55 0.97
C LEU A 137 -4.47 6.25 -0.51
N LYS A 138 -3.76 5.27 -1.04
CA LYS A 138 -3.98 4.78 -2.41
C LYS A 138 -5.16 3.84 -2.42
N SER A 139 -6.10 4.13 -3.32
CA SER A 139 -7.30 3.35 -3.58
C SER A 139 -7.27 2.78 -5.01
N PRO A 140 -8.16 1.82 -5.33
CA PRO A 140 -8.48 1.51 -6.72
C PRO A 140 -8.93 2.77 -7.45
N ARG A 141 -8.44 2.97 -8.68
CA ARG A 141 -8.80 4.15 -9.49
C ARG A 141 -10.30 4.17 -9.75
N GLY A 142 -10.88 5.37 -9.66
CA GLY A 142 -12.32 5.58 -9.78
C GLY A 142 -13.05 5.65 -8.43
N LEU A 143 -12.38 5.37 -7.32
CA LEU A 143 -12.89 5.59 -5.95
C LEU A 143 -12.23 6.85 -5.32
N ASP A 144 -11.92 7.84 -6.15
CA ASP A 144 -10.84 8.81 -5.91
C ASP A 144 -11.18 9.97 -4.94
N ASP A 145 -12.35 9.99 -4.31
CA ASP A 145 -12.79 11.13 -3.51
C ASP A 145 -12.46 11.04 -2.01
N CYS A 146 -11.78 9.97 -1.56
CA CYS A 146 -11.46 9.73 -0.13
C CYS A 146 -12.72 9.63 0.76
N SER A 147 -13.92 9.69 0.17
CA SER A 147 -15.21 9.77 0.84
C SER A 147 -15.71 8.38 1.21
N PRO A 148 -16.41 8.23 2.35
CA PRO A 148 -16.79 9.23 3.34
C PRO A 148 -15.69 9.58 4.36
N GLY A 149 -14.47 9.06 4.18
CA GLY A 149 -13.36 9.25 5.11
C GLY A 149 -12.59 10.57 4.97
N ARG A 150 -11.62 10.76 5.86
CA ARG A 150 -10.68 11.89 5.84
C ARG A 150 -9.33 11.51 6.43
N LEU A 151 -8.30 12.24 6.00
CA LEU A 151 -6.96 12.17 6.56
C LEU A 151 -6.78 13.24 7.63
N ILE A 152 -6.25 12.84 8.79
CA ILE A 152 -5.93 13.74 9.90
C ILE A 152 -4.49 13.59 10.33
N TRP A 153 -3.90 14.69 10.80
CA TRP A 153 -2.57 14.73 11.39
C TRP A 153 -2.69 14.97 12.89
N LEU A 154 -1.89 14.27 13.67
CA LEU A 154 -1.74 14.46 15.10
C LEU A 154 -0.30 14.81 15.43
N ASP A 155 -0.11 15.70 16.39
CA ASP A 155 1.21 15.97 16.99
C ASP A 155 1.65 14.87 17.97
N GLU A 156 2.76 15.13 18.67
CA GLU A 156 3.33 14.22 19.66
C GLU A 156 2.43 13.97 20.88
N THR A 157 1.54 14.90 21.19
CA THR A 157 0.56 14.80 22.29
C THR A 157 -0.71 14.07 21.88
N GLY A 158 -0.90 13.84 20.58
CA GLY A 158 -2.12 13.27 20.02
C GLY A 158 -3.19 14.30 19.69
N THR A 159 -2.85 15.59 19.67
CA THR A 159 -3.77 16.67 19.32
C THR A 159 -3.90 16.82 17.81
N GLU A 160 -5.13 16.96 17.30
CA GLU A 160 -5.39 17.14 15.86
C GLU A 160 -4.83 18.48 15.35
N LEU A 161 -3.95 18.37 14.35
CA LEU A 161 -3.38 19.50 13.65
C LEU A 161 -4.32 19.94 12.53
N SER A 162 -4.79 21.17 12.60
CA SER A 162 -5.62 21.78 11.56
C SER A 162 -5.18 23.22 11.29
N GLY A 163 -5.38 23.67 10.05
CA GLY A 163 -5.04 25.03 9.62
C GLY A 163 -3.54 25.30 9.51
N LYS A 164 -3.16 26.54 9.82
CA LYS A 164 -1.81 27.07 9.61
C LYS A 164 -1.36 27.90 10.81
N ASN A 165 -0.11 27.73 11.21
CA ASN A 165 0.56 28.60 12.17
C ASN A 165 2.05 28.77 11.85
N ALA A 166 2.80 29.35 12.79
CA ALA A 166 4.22 29.61 12.60
C ALA A 166 5.07 28.33 12.50
N GLU A 167 4.60 27.20 13.03
CA GLU A 167 5.33 25.93 13.11
C GLU A 167 4.95 24.95 12.00
N PHE A 168 3.66 24.94 11.61
CA PHE A 168 3.12 24.01 10.65
C PHE A 168 2.00 24.57 9.77
N GLU A 169 1.68 23.85 8.70
CA GLU A 169 0.54 24.09 7.81
C GLU A 169 0.01 22.76 7.28
N VAL A 170 -1.31 22.54 7.36
CA VAL A 170 -1.97 21.34 6.84
C VAL A 170 -2.75 21.68 5.56
N ASN A 171 -2.37 21.05 4.45
CA ASN A 171 -2.95 21.25 3.13
C ASN A 171 -3.59 19.95 2.60
N PRO A 172 -4.93 19.81 2.65
CA PRO A 172 -5.60 18.71 1.99
C PRO A 172 -5.53 18.87 0.46
N HIS A 173 -5.11 17.81 -0.24
CA HIS A 173 -5.04 17.73 -1.69
C HIS A 173 -6.17 16.86 -2.26
N LYS A 174 -6.43 16.99 -3.58
CA LYS A 174 -7.27 16.06 -4.33
C LYS A 174 -6.66 14.65 -4.31
N GLN A 175 -7.47 13.60 -4.41
CA GLN A 175 -7.05 12.17 -4.45
C GLN A 175 -6.57 11.57 -3.11
N CYS A 176 -7.24 11.89 -1.99
CA CYS A 176 -6.95 11.30 -0.68
C CYS A 176 -5.48 11.46 -0.24
N VAL A 177 -5.00 12.71 -0.32
CA VAL A 177 -3.66 13.13 0.07
C VAL A 177 -3.77 14.31 1.03
N SER A 178 -2.98 14.30 2.11
CA SER A 178 -2.88 15.40 3.06
C SER A 178 -1.41 15.72 3.34
N VAL A 179 -1.03 16.98 3.16
CA VAL A 179 0.36 17.43 3.35
C VAL A 179 0.46 18.23 4.64
N LEU A 180 1.37 17.82 5.53
CA LEU A 180 1.76 18.56 6.73
C LEU A 180 3.15 19.16 6.51
N THR A 181 3.20 20.48 6.32
CA THR A 181 4.46 21.22 6.21
C THR A 181 4.93 21.62 7.59
N VAL A 182 6.14 21.24 7.99
CA VAL A 182 6.69 21.47 9.34
C VAL A 182 8.06 22.11 9.27
N LYS A 183 8.35 23.03 10.21
CA LYS A 183 9.71 23.58 10.36
C LYS A 183 10.70 22.51 10.81
N ARG A 184 11.85 22.46 10.14
CA ARG A 184 13.00 21.64 10.53
C ARG A 184 13.63 22.28 11.76
N GLN A 185 13.33 21.77 12.94
CA GLN A 185 13.96 22.23 14.18
C GLN A 185 15.29 21.50 14.39
N SER A 186 16.33 22.26 14.70
CA SER A 186 17.63 21.72 15.12
C SER A 186 17.51 21.19 16.55
N GLY A 187 17.86 19.93 16.78
CA GLY A 187 17.86 19.32 18.11
C GLY A 187 16.98 18.07 18.21
N ASN A 188 15.69 18.23 18.49
CA ASN A 188 14.82 17.13 18.89
C ASN A 188 14.10 16.46 17.70
N SER A 189 13.96 15.13 17.76
CA SER A 189 13.08 14.40 16.84
C SER A 189 11.63 14.70 17.18
N LYS A 190 10.84 15.14 16.19
CA LYS A 190 9.39 15.33 16.34
C LYS A 190 8.63 14.12 15.81
N LYS A 191 7.59 13.71 16.53
CA LYS A 191 6.68 12.65 16.12
C LYS A 191 5.40 13.26 15.56
N PHE A 192 4.98 12.79 14.39
CA PHE A 192 3.68 13.08 13.81
C PHE A 192 2.97 11.79 13.50
N THR A 193 1.65 11.74 13.66
CA THR A 193 0.84 10.59 13.30
C THR A 193 -0.18 10.99 12.26
N CYS A 194 -0.19 10.34 11.11
CA CYS A 194 -1.28 10.48 10.15
C CYS A 194 -2.29 9.35 10.35
N LYS A 195 -3.58 9.66 10.33
CA LYS A 195 -4.66 8.66 10.40
C LYS A 195 -5.63 8.84 9.25
N PHE A 196 -6.16 7.72 8.75
CA PHE A 196 -7.37 7.69 7.95
C PHE A 196 -8.55 7.32 8.85
N VAL A 197 -9.57 8.17 8.84
CA VAL A 197 -10.76 8.06 9.68
C VAL A 197 -11.99 8.00 8.78
N GLU A 198 -12.88 7.06 9.01
CA GLU A 198 -14.16 6.89 8.32
C GLU A 198 -15.24 6.70 9.40
N ASP A 199 -16.35 7.45 9.34
CA ASP A 199 -17.43 7.40 10.33
C ASP A 199 -16.93 7.49 11.80
N ASP A 200 -15.99 8.41 12.05
CA ASP A 200 -15.30 8.61 13.34
C ASP A 200 -14.50 7.40 13.86
N GLN A 201 -14.32 6.36 13.04
CA GLN A 201 -13.49 5.21 13.35
C GLN A 201 -12.13 5.31 12.67
N VAL A 202 -11.06 5.04 13.42
CA VAL A 202 -9.70 4.98 12.88
C VAL A 202 -9.54 3.68 12.12
N MET A 203 -9.43 3.77 10.80
CA MET A 203 -9.29 2.60 9.92
C MET A 203 -7.83 2.17 9.80
N ILE A 204 -6.91 3.13 9.73
CA ILE A 204 -5.46 2.91 9.69
C ILE A 204 -4.70 4.17 10.11
N ASP A 205 -3.52 3.99 10.68
CA ASP A 205 -2.63 5.06 11.11
C ASP A 205 -1.17 4.77 10.73
N LEU A 206 -0.34 5.80 10.65
CA LEU A 206 1.09 5.68 10.41
C LEU A 206 1.84 6.79 11.13
N VAL A 207 2.91 6.40 11.83
CA VAL A 207 3.76 7.32 12.60
C VAL A 207 4.98 7.71 11.77
N TYR A 208 5.22 9.01 11.67
CA TYR A 208 6.42 9.59 11.07
C TYR A 208 7.28 10.27 12.13
N ILE A 209 8.58 9.98 12.13
CA ILE A 209 9.56 10.59 13.03
C ILE A 209 10.46 11.51 12.22
N LEU A 210 10.25 12.82 12.37
CA LEU A 210 11.09 13.84 11.76
C LEU A 210 12.37 13.98 12.59
N THR A 211 13.49 13.51 12.05
CA THR A 211 14.80 13.66 12.70
C THR A 211 15.47 14.96 12.28
N GLY A 212 15.93 15.76 13.25
CA GLY A 212 16.58 17.05 13.03
C GLY A 212 18.01 16.96 12.49
N LYS A 213 18.40 15.90 11.77
CA LYS A 213 19.78 15.77 11.28
C LYS A 213 20.00 16.78 10.15
N THR A 214 20.88 17.74 10.42
CA THR A 214 21.56 18.53 9.41
C THR A 214 22.22 17.59 8.41
N PHE A 215 21.77 17.60 7.15
CA PHE A 215 22.62 17.14 6.06
C PHE A 215 23.81 18.10 6.00
N HIS A 216 24.92 17.72 6.63
CA HIS A 216 26.19 18.39 6.36
C HIS A 216 26.57 18.08 4.91
N PRO A 217 26.82 19.09 4.05
CA PRO A 217 27.25 18.85 2.67
C PRO A 217 28.58 18.07 2.56
N PHE A 218 29.32 17.92 3.66
CA PHE A 218 30.52 17.08 3.74
C PHE A 218 30.26 15.56 3.61
N GLY A 219 29.06 15.07 3.91
CA GLY A 219 28.75 13.64 3.81
C GLY A 219 28.67 13.12 2.36
N VAL A 220 28.20 13.97 1.44
CA VAL A 220 28.12 13.63 0.01
C VAL A 220 29.49 13.65 -0.64
N LEU A 221 30.35 14.59 -0.24
CA LEU A 221 31.75 14.65 -0.66
C LEU A 221 32.57 13.45 -0.16
N LEU A 222 32.33 12.98 1.07
CA LEU A 222 33.01 11.78 1.59
C LEU A 222 32.60 10.51 0.81
N LEU A 223 31.33 10.35 0.46
CA LEU A 223 30.85 9.20 -0.31
C LEU A 223 31.36 9.22 -1.77
N GLN A 224 31.40 10.40 -2.40
CA GLN A 224 31.98 10.55 -3.75
C GLN A 224 33.49 10.27 -3.76
N THR A 225 34.22 10.74 -2.76
CA THR A 225 35.66 10.47 -2.64
C THR A 225 35.97 9.00 -2.34
N ILE A 226 35.19 8.34 -1.49
CA ILE A 226 35.29 6.90 -1.23
C ILE A 226 34.96 6.09 -2.49
N TYR A 227 33.89 6.44 -3.22
CA TYR A 227 33.54 5.80 -4.48
C TYR A 227 34.66 5.93 -5.52
N HIS A 228 35.26 7.12 -5.65
CA HIS A 228 36.37 7.35 -6.58
C HIS A 228 37.64 6.58 -6.18
N LEU A 229 37.95 6.49 -4.89
CA LEU A 229 39.08 5.71 -4.38
C LEU A 229 38.90 4.21 -4.63
N LEU A 230 37.71 3.68 -4.36
CA LEU A 230 37.36 2.28 -4.59
C LEU A 230 37.40 1.94 -6.09
N TYR A 231 36.90 2.84 -6.95
CA TYR A 231 36.98 2.68 -8.40
C TYR A 231 38.43 2.63 -8.91
N HIS A 232 39.32 3.50 -8.39
CA HIS A 232 40.74 3.47 -8.75
C HIS A 232 41.49 2.24 -8.22
N LEU A 233 41.16 1.77 -7.01
CA LEU A 233 41.72 0.54 -6.46
C LEU A 233 41.29 -0.68 -7.28
N PHE A 234 40.03 -0.72 -7.73
CA PHE A 234 39.51 -1.80 -8.56
C PHE A 234 40.18 -1.85 -9.93
N GLN A 235 40.42 -0.70 -10.57
CA GLN A 235 41.15 -0.57 -11.84
C GLN A 235 42.63 -0.99 -11.74
N ARG A 236 43.26 -0.87 -10.56
CA ARG A 236 44.64 -1.35 -10.35
C ARG A 236 44.74 -2.86 -10.05
N SER A 237 43.62 -3.54 -9.82
CA SER A 237 43.57 -4.98 -9.50
C SER A 237 43.25 -5.88 -10.71
N LYS A 238 43.11 -5.30 -11.90
CA LYS A 238 43.08 -6.00 -13.20
C LYS A 238 44.37 -5.73 -13.96
#